data_AF-S6T9S9-F1
#
_entry.id   AF-S6T9S9-F1
#
_cell.length_a   1.000
_cell.length_b   1.000
_cell.length_c   1.000
_cell.angle_alpha   90.00
_cell.angle_beta   90.00
_cell.angle_gamma   90.00
#
_symmetry.space_group_name_H-M   'P 1'
#
loop_
_entity.id
_entity.type
_entity.pdbx_description
1 polymer ?
#
loop_
_entity_poly.entity_id
_entity_poly.type
_entity_poly.pdbx_seq_one_letter_code
_entity_poly.pdbx_strand_id
1 'polypeptide(L)' 'MSASDGTPLLQRAIDAECIFNGNWIPSSSALLPVIEPATGELLMNTAMAGAADIAIACREAALAQPV' A
#
# COMPACT_ATOMS: atom_id res chain seq x y z
N MET A 1 -1.05 -23.28 -17.89
CA MET A 1 -0.84 -23.52 -16.45
C MET A 1 -1.56 -22.39 -15.73
N SER A 2 -2.68 -22.67 -15.08
CA SER A 2 -3.39 -21.65 -14.29
C SER A 2 -2.55 -21.34 -13.05
N ALA A 3 -2.09 -20.09 -12.93
CA ALA A 3 -1.47 -19.60 -11.71
C ALA A 3 -2.56 -19.35 -10.66
N SER A 4 -3.21 -20.42 -10.21
CA SER A 4 -4.23 -20.39 -9.17
C SER A 4 -3.79 -21.40 -8.11
N ASP A 5 -2.96 -20.94 -7.16
CA ASP A 5 -2.79 -21.48 -5.80
C ASP A 5 -1.65 -20.75 -5.06
N GLY A 6 -1.79 -19.42 -4.93
CA GLY A 6 -0.91 -18.59 -4.11
C GLY A 6 -1.74 -17.74 -3.15
N THR A 7 -2.02 -18.26 -1.95
CA THR A 7 -2.73 -17.55 -0.90
C THR A 7 -1.89 -16.35 -0.38
N PRO A 8 -2.46 -15.47 0.47
CA PRO A 8 -3.11 -14.20 0.18
C PRO A 8 -2.28 -13.03 0.73
N LEU A 9 -0.94 -13.19 0.83
CA LEU A 9 -0.08 -12.29 1.61
C LEU A 9 -0.22 -10.83 1.15
N LEU A 10 -0.32 -10.65 -0.16
CA LEU A 10 -0.48 -9.34 -0.78
C LEU A 10 -1.93 -9.04 -1.17
N GLN A 11 -2.87 -9.97 -1.01
CA GLN A 11 -4.25 -9.74 -1.46
C GLN A 11 -4.86 -8.52 -0.77
N ARG A 12 -4.65 -8.37 0.55
CA ARG A 12 -5.04 -7.15 1.25
C ARG A 12 -4.31 -5.91 0.78
N ALA A 13 -3.05 -5.99 0.38
CA ALA A 13 -2.33 -4.84 -0.16
C ALA A 13 -2.79 -4.49 -1.59
N ILE A 14 -3.25 -5.47 -2.35
CA ILE A 14 -3.85 -5.32 -3.68
C ILE A 14 -5.24 -4.69 -3.58
N ASP A 15 -6.02 -5.11 -2.58
CA ASP A 15 -7.37 -4.60 -2.34
C ASP A 15 -7.35 -3.24 -1.60
N ALA A 16 -6.32 -2.99 -0.78
CA ALA A 16 -6.28 -1.82 0.08
C ALA A 16 -5.67 -0.63 -0.65
N GLU A 17 -6.54 0.32 -0.97
CA GLU A 17 -6.25 1.69 -1.36
C GLU A 17 -5.70 2.50 -0.16
N CYS A 18 -4.72 1.95 0.54
CA CYS A 18 -4.20 2.41 1.82
C CYS A 18 -2.68 2.28 1.89
N ILE A 19 -2.07 3.03 2.80
CA ILE A 19 -0.68 2.87 3.20
C ILE A 19 -0.59 2.08 4.50
N PHE A 20 0.57 1.48 4.77
CA PHE A 20 0.78 0.72 6.00
C PHE A 20 1.66 1.49 6.99
N ASN A 21 1.16 1.70 8.20
CA ASN A 21 1.90 2.30 9.32
C ASN A 21 1.49 1.62 10.65
N GLY A 22 1.87 0.33 10.80
CA GLY A 22 1.41 -0.51 11.91
C GLY A 22 -0.03 -1.03 11.75
N ASN A 23 -0.84 -0.37 10.93
CA ASN A 23 -2.10 -0.85 10.38
C ASN A 23 -2.31 -0.25 8.97
N TRP A 24 -3.29 -0.77 8.21
CA TRP A 24 -3.72 -0.17 6.95
C TRP A 24 -4.52 1.11 7.22
N ILE A 25 -4.05 2.24 6.70
CA ILE A 25 -4.67 3.55 6.87
C ILE A 25 -4.88 4.23 5.52
N PRO A 26 -5.97 4.98 5.32
CA PRO A 26 -6.14 5.81 4.13
C PRO A 26 -4.96 6.78 4.00
N SER A 27 -4.48 6.97 2.77
CA SER A 27 -3.48 8.01 2.50
C SER A 27 -4.12 9.40 2.55
N SER A 28 -3.30 10.41 2.89
CA SER A 28 -3.63 11.83 2.73
C SER A 28 -3.63 12.30 1.26
N SER A 29 -3.10 11.50 0.33
CA SER A 29 -2.92 11.82 -1.08
C SER A 29 -3.71 10.88 -2.00
N ALA A 30 -3.72 11.22 -3.29
CA ALA A 30 -4.47 10.47 -4.30
C ALA A 30 -3.97 9.03 -4.49
N LEU A 31 -4.88 8.19 -4.97
CA LEU A 31 -4.56 6.85 -5.45
C LEU A 31 -3.91 6.90 -6.83
N LEU A 32 -3.00 5.98 -7.10
CA LEU A 32 -2.30 5.84 -8.36
C LEU A 32 -2.59 4.48 -9.00
N PRO A 33 -2.83 4.43 -10.32
CA PRO A 33 -3.07 3.17 -11.00
C PRO A 33 -1.77 2.38 -11.18
N VAL A 34 -1.83 1.08 -10.91
CA VAL A 34 -0.79 0.11 -11.27
C VAL A 34 -1.23 -0.60 -12.54
N ILE A 35 -0.46 -0.43 -13.61
CA ILE A 35 -0.80 -0.89 -14.95
C ILE A 35 0.08 -2.08 -15.34
N GLU A 36 -0.53 -3.10 -15.94
CA GLU A 36 0.20 -4.23 -16.53
C GLU A 36 0.96 -3.76 -17.79
N PRO A 37 2.29 -3.94 -17.85
CA PRO A 37 3.10 -3.31 -18.89
C PRO A 37 2.93 -3.93 -20.29
N ALA A 38 2.53 -5.19 -20.42
CA ALA A 38 2.39 -5.87 -21.71
C ALA A 38 1.05 -5.60 -22.43
N THR A 39 0.00 -5.33 -21.66
CA THR A 39 -1.40 -5.26 -22.10
C THR A 39 -2.00 -3.88 -21.87
N GLY A 40 -1.45 -3.10 -20.94
CA GLY A 40 -2.01 -1.81 -20.53
C GLY A 40 -3.22 -1.92 -19.61
N GLU A 41 -3.56 -3.12 -19.13
CA GLU A 41 -4.70 -3.32 -18.24
C GLU A 41 -4.43 -2.76 -16.83
N LEU A 42 -5.47 -2.26 -16.17
CA LEU A 42 -5.40 -1.86 -14.77
C LEU A 42 -5.34 -3.10 -13.88
N LEU A 43 -4.28 -3.21 -13.08
CA LEU A 43 -4.14 -4.28 -12.09
C LEU A 43 -4.77 -3.92 -10.75
N MET A 44 -4.50 -2.72 -10.25
CA MET A 44 -5.02 -2.20 -8.98
C MET A 44 -4.80 -0.69 -8.85
N ASN A 45 -5.38 -0.07 -7.82
CA ASN A 45 -4.99 1.26 -7.35
C ASN A 45 -4.13 1.12 -6.10
N THR A 46 -3.02 1.86 -6.03
CA THR A 46 -2.17 1.95 -4.84
C THR A 46 -2.25 3.34 -4.24
N ALA A 47 -2.26 3.43 -2.91
CA ALA A 47 -2.19 4.71 -2.24
C ALA A 47 -0.76 5.28 -2.29
N MET A 48 -0.63 6.54 -2.69
CA MET A 48 0.65 7.27 -2.61
C MET A 48 0.72 7.98 -1.27
N ALA A 49 1.79 7.79 -0.48
CA ALA A 49 1.96 8.52 0.78
C ALA A 49 2.27 10.01 0.50
N GLY A 50 1.53 10.90 1.16
CA GLY A 50 1.80 12.33 1.18
C GLY A 50 2.78 12.75 2.27
N ALA A 51 3.15 14.03 2.29
CA ALA A 51 4.07 14.59 3.30
C ALA A 51 3.55 14.41 4.73
N ALA A 52 2.23 14.55 4.94
CA ALA A 52 1.60 14.35 6.25
C ALA A 52 1.71 12.89 6.72
N ASP A 53 1.48 11.94 5.81
CA ASP A 53 1.58 10.51 6.10
C ASP A 53 3.00 10.13 6.51
N ILE A 54 4.00 10.66 5.79
CA ILE A 54 5.42 10.44 6.09
C ILE A 54 5.77 10.99 7.48
N ALA A 55 5.34 12.20 7.80
CA ALA A 55 5.61 12.82 9.09
C ALA A 55 5.01 12.01 10.26
N ILE A 56 3.77 11.50 10.09
CA ILE A 56 3.11 10.63 11.07
C ILE A 56 3.88 9.32 11.23
N ALA A 57 4.20 8.65 10.13
CA ALA A 57 4.92 7.37 10.14
C ALA A 57 6.29 7.51 10.84
N CYS A 58 7.05 8.57 10.54
CA CYS A 58 8.33 8.83 11.21
C CYS A 58 8.16 9.06 12.72
N ARG A 59 7.16 9.85 13.13
CA ARG A 59 6.87 10.12 14.54
C ARG A 59 6.51 8.82 15.28
N GLU A 60 5.61 8.02 14.71
CA GLU A 60 5.15 6.79 15.36
C GLU A 60 6.25 5.73 15.42
N ALA A 61 7.07 5.60 14.38
CA ALA A 61 8.25 4.74 14.39
C ALA A 61 9.23 5.13 15.51
N ALA A 62 9.49 6.43 15.68
CA ALA A 62 10.36 6.92 16.77
C ALA A 62 9.78 6.62 18.16
N LEU A 63 8.47 6.73 18.34
CA LEU A 63 7.80 6.41 19.61
C LEU A 63 7.78 4.89 19.90
N ALA A 64 7.72 4.06 18.88
CA ALA A 64 7.69 2.61 19.01
C ALA A 64 9.08 2.00 19.23
N GLN A 65 10.16 2.73 18.92
CA GLN A 65 11.52 2.25 19.10
C GLN A 65 11.87 2.17 20.61
N PRO A 66 12.25 0.99 21.12
CA PRO A 66 12.82 0.88 22.46
C PRO A 66 14.15 1.65 22.57
N VAL A 67 14.39 2.23 23.74
CA VAL A 67 15.65 2.89 24.12
C VAL A 67 16.78 1.90 24.40
#